data_AF-A0A962GDT4-F1
#
_entry.id   AF-A0A962GDT4-F1
#
_cell.length_a   1.000
_cell.length_b   1.000
_cell.length_c   1.000
_cell.angle_alpha   90.00
_cell.angle_beta   90.00
_cell.angle_gamma   90.00
#
_symmetry.space_group_name_H-M   'P 1'
#
loop_
_entity.id
_entity.type
_entity.pdbx_description
1 polymer ?
#
loop_
_entity_poly.entity_id
_entity_poly.type
_entity_poly.pdbx_seq_one_letter_code
_entity_poly.pdbx_strand_id
1 'polypeptide(L)'
;MTDRAEDPSTGTSPAWSRRDPWPRNADGELLVGGQPLSLAVETVGATPCYLYDRARLSARVRELRERFPAEVLLHFAMKANPMPAVVCHMAGLVDGIDVASRGELRVALDS
;
A
#
# COMPACT_ATOMS: atom_id res chain seq x y z
N MET A 1 -45.46 0.20 -16.22
CA MET A 1 -45.31 1.07 -15.03
C MET A 1 -45.54 0.16 -13.83
N THR A 2 -44.55 -0.39 -13.15
CA THR A 2 -43.13 -0.06 -12.96
C THR A 2 -42.34 -1.36 -12.82
N ASP A 3 -41.29 -1.52 -13.63
CA ASP A 3 -40.25 -2.52 -13.43
C ASP A 3 -39.26 -1.94 -12.42
N ARG A 4 -39.19 -2.52 -11.22
CA ARG A 4 -38.18 -2.16 -10.22
C ARG A 4 -36.95 -3.00 -10.51
N ALA A 5 -36.00 -2.40 -11.23
CA ALA A 5 -34.64 -2.91 -11.29
C ALA A 5 -34.09 -2.97 -9.85
N GLU A 6 -33.78 -4.17 -9.39
CA GLU A 6 -33.00 -4.39 -8.17
C GLU A 6 -31.59 -3.79 -8.38
N ASP A 7 -31.16 -2.95 -7.43
CA ASP A 7 -29.83 -2.36 -7.40
C ASP A 7 -28.80 -3.44 -7.01
N PRO A 8 -27.82 -3.78 -7.88
CA PRO A 8 -26.90 -4.90 -7.62
C PRO A 8 -25.73 -4.55 -6.67
N SER A 9 -25.80 -3.46 -5.89
CA SER A 9 -24.65 -2.98 -5.10
C SER A 9 -24.64 -3.32 -3.60
N THR A 10 -25.60 -4.10 -3.07
CA THR A 10 -25.69 -4.42 -1.63
C THR A 10 -24.78 -5.57 -1.14
N GLY A 11 -23.62 -5.76 -1.77
CA GLY A 11 -22.60 -6.69 -1.27
C GLY A 11 -21.70 -6.01 -0.24
N THR A 12 -21.74 -6.42 1.03
CA THR A 12 -20.75 -5.96 2.02
C THR A 12 -19.37 -6.43 1.56
N SER A 13 -18.54 -5.48 1.11
CA SER A 13 -17.14 -5.75 0.78
C SER A 13 -16.46 -6.44 1.96
N PRO A 14 -15.81 -7.61 1.73
CA PRO A 14 -15.17 -8.35 2.80
C PRO A 14 -14.12 -7.46 3.50
N ALA A 15 -13.85 -7.70 4.78
CA ALA A 15 -12.98 -6.84 5.57
C ALA A 15 -11.59 -6.62 4.94
N TRP A 16 -11.10 -7.56 4.12
CA TRP A 16 -9.83 -7.46 3.41
C TRP A 16 -9.86 -6.48 2.21
N SER A 17 -11.02 -6.17 1.63
CA SER A 17 -11.16 -5.23 0.50
C SER A 17 -11.43 -3.79 0.96
N ARG A 18 -11.71 -3.57 2.25
CA ARG A 18 -11.83 -2.23 2.83
C ARG A 18 -10.45 -1.56 2.81
N ARG A 19 -10.31 -0.52 1.99
CA ARG A 19 -9.15 0.36 2.04
C ARG A 19 -9.34 1.32 3.20
N ASP A 20 -8.33 1.44 4.06
CA ASP A 20 -8.34 2.51 5.06
C ASP A 20 -8.45 3.84 4.30
N PRO A 21 -9.41 4.70 4.65
CA PRO A 21 -9.54 5.98 3.98
C PRO A 21 -8.24 6.76 4.16
N TRP A 22 -7.84 7.48 3.12
CA TRP A 22 -6.73 8.41 3.25
C TRP A 22 -7.14 9.54 4.21
N PRO A 23 -6.27 9.91 5.17
CA PRO A 23 -6.56 11.00 6.09
C PRO A 23 -6.74 12.31 5.33
N ARG A 24 -7.55 13.22 5.89
CA ARG A 24 -7.80 14.55 5.35
C ARG A 24 -7.59 15.61 6.42
N ASN A 25 -7.18 16.82 6.03
CA ASN A 25 -7.14 17.98 6.93
C ASN A 25 -8.55 18.59 7.12
N ALA A 26 -8.63 19.67 7.90
CA ALA A 26 -9.88 20.38 8.18
C ALA A 26 -10.57 20.93 6.91
N ASP A 27 -9.79 21.26 5.89
CA ASP A 27 -10.26 21.76 4.60
C ASP A 27 -10.68 20.63 3.63
N GLY A 28 -10.54 19.37 4.06
CA GLY A 28 -10.90 18.19 3.27
C GLY A 28 -9.82 17.74 2.27
N GLU A 29 -8.64 18.36 2.25
CA GLU A 29 -7.51 17.95 1.40
C GLU A 29 -6.90 16.63 1.90
N LEU A 30 -6.51 15.76 0.97
CA LEU A 30 -5.84 14.50 1.29
C LEU A 30 -4.46 14.73 1.92
N LEU A 31 -4.10 13.89 2.88
CA LEU A 31 -2.78 13.90 3.53
C LEU A 31 -1.96 12.66 3.13
N VAL A 32 -0.71 12.86 2.76
CA VAL A 32 0.27 11.82 2.46
C VAL A 32 1.46 11.97 3.40
N GLY A 33 1.73 10.98 4.26
CA GLY A 33 2.77 11.13 5.29
C GLY A 33 2.51 12.29 6.25
N GLY A 34 1.24 12.66 6.44
CA GLY A 34 0.83 13.82 7.23
C GLY A 34 0.97 15.18 6.52
N GLN A 35 1.44 15.23 5.27
CA GLN A 35 1.56 16.46 4.49
C GLN A 35 0.38 16.63 3.53
N PRO A 36 -0.08 17.88 3.27
CA PRO A 36 -1.04 18.16 2.21
C PRO A 36 -0.60 17.58 0.86
N LEU A 37 -1.55 16.98 0.12
CA LEU A 37 -1.27 16.38 -1.19
C LEU A 37 -0.67 17.41 -2.17
N SER A 38 -1.17 18.64 -2.15
CA SER A 38 -0.63 19.75 -2.95
C SER A 38 0.86 19.97 -2.70
N LEU A 39 1.25 20.08 -1.43
CA LEU A 39 2.65 20.24 -1.02
C LEU A 39 3.52 19.04 -1.42
N ALA A 40 3.00 17.82 -1.26
CA ALA A 40 3.72 16.61 -1.65
C ALA A 40 3.99 16.57 -3.16
N VAL A 41 3.00 16.94 -3.99
CA VAL A 41 3.14 17.01 -5.45
C VAL A 41 4.07 18.14 -5.87
N GLU A 42 3.96 19.32 -5.24
CA GLU A 42 4.87 20.44 -5.47
C GLU A 42 6.33 20.08 -5.16
N THR A 43 6.56 19.37 -4.05
CA THR A 43 7.90 18.89 -3.66
C THR A 43 8.50 17.94 -4.71
N VAL A 44 7.66 17.11 -5.35
CA VAL A 44 8.11 16.24 -6.46
C VAL A 44 8.39 17.06 -7.74
N GLY A 45 7.70 18.18 -7.94
CA GLY A 45 7.94 19.14 -9.01
C GLY A 45 7.27 18.81 -10.35
N ALA A 46 6.63 17.64 -10.49
CA ALA A 46 5.91 17.26 -11.71
C ALA A 46 4.83 16.21 -11.46
N THR A 47 3.85 16.16 -12.37
CA THR A 47 2.87 15.07 -12.48
C THR A 47 2.92 14.44 -13.88
N PRO A 48 2.59 13.13 -14.01
CA PRO A 48 2.16 12.22 -12.96
C PRO A 48 3.30 11.74 -12.06
N CYS A 49 3.01 11.54 -10.78
CA CYS A 49 3.94 10.94 -9.81
C CYS A 49 3.22 9.92 -8.92
N TYR A 50 3.93 8.90 -8.46
CA TYR A 50 3.46 7.99 -7.43
C TYR A 50 3.95 8.45 -6.06
N LEU A 51 3.03 8.58 -5.12
CA LEU A 51 3.33 8.92 -3.74
C LEU A 51 3.09 7.70 -2.84
N TYR A 52 4.02 7.46 -1.91
CA TYR A 52 3.97 6.34 -0.97
C TYR A 52 4.01 6.85 0.47
N ASP A 53 3.14 6.31 1.31
CA ASP A 53 3.15 6.59 2.74
C ASP A 53 3.75 5.39 3.50
N ARG A 54 4.97 5.59 4.02
CA ARG A 54 5.72 4.55 4.75
C ARG A 54 5.00 4.08 6.00
N ALA A 55 4.32 4.97 6.72
CA ALA A 55 3.62 4.61 7.95
C ALA A 55 2.45 3.66 7.64
N ARG A 56 1.75 3.90 6.52
CA ARG A 56 0.67 3.02 6.05
C ARG A 56 1.19 1.67 5.57
N LEU A 57 2.34 1.62 4.87
CA LEU A 57 2.99 0.36 4.52
C LEU A 57 3.34 -0.44 5.78
N SER A 58 3.96 0.20 6.78
CA SER A 58 4.30 -0.44 8.05
C SER A 58 3.08 -0.92 8.84
N ALA A 59 2.02 -0.12 8.89
CA ALA A 59 0.77 -0.50 9.54
C ALA A 59 0.18 -1.76 8.89
N ARG A 60 0.17 -1.83 7.56
CA ARG A 60 -0.36 -3.00 6.83
C ARG A 60 0.45 -4.27 7.10
N VAL A 61 1.77 -4.19 7.19
CA VAL A 61 2.61 -5.35 7.54
C VAL A 61 2.30 -5.81 8.97
N ARG A 62 2.18 -4.88 9.93
CA ARG A 62 1.84 -5.22 11.33
C ARG A 62 0.47 -5.88 11.43
N GLU A 63 -0.56 -5.29 10.82
CA GLU A 63 -1.92 -5.84 10.79
C GLU A 63 -1.96 -7.25 10.18
N LEU A 64 -1.17 -7.49 9.13
CA LEU A 64 -1.06 -8.82 8.55
C LEU A 64 -0.34 -9.77 9.51
N ARG A 65 0.75 -9.32 10.12
CA ARG A 65 1.55 -10.13 11.03
C ARG A 65 0.76 -10.61 12.23
N GLU A 66 -0.04 -9.73 12.83
CA GLU A 66 -0.90 -10.02 14.00
C GLU A 66 -1.96 -11.10 13.74
N ARG A 67 -2.27 -11.39 12.48
CA ARG A 67 -3.28 -12.40 12.09
C ARG A 67 -2.70 -13.80 11.90
N PHE A 68 -1.38 -13.94 11.87
CA PHE A 68 -0.71 -15.21 11.63
C PHE A 68 0.18 -15.57 12.82
N PRO A 69 0.35 -16.87 13.11
CA PRO A 69 1.31 -17.31 14.10
C PRO A 69 2.74 -17.08 13.59
N ALA A 70 3.71 -17.04 14.50
CA ALA A 70 5.08 -16.62 14.21
C ALA A 70 5.80 -17.53 13.19
N GLU A 71 5.37 -18.77 13.06
CA GLU A 71 5.93 -19.78 12.15
C GLU A 71 5.60 -19.51 10.67
N VAL A 72 4.59 -18.69 10.38
CA VAL A 72 4.24 -18.32 9.01
C VAL A 72 5.11 -17.14 8.58
N LEU A 73 6.05 -17.36 7.68
CA LEU A 73 6.91 -16.29 7.16
C LEU A 73 6.14 -15.38 6.18
N LEU A 74 6.25 -14.07 6.34
CA LEU A 74 5.72 -13.08 5.40
C LEU A 74 6.78 -12.70 4.39
N HIS A 75 6.54 -13.01 3.12
CA HIS A 75 7.41 -12.58 2.03
C HIS A 75 6.72 -11.47 1.22
N PHE A 76 7.40 -10.34 1.04
CA PHE A 76 6.91 -9.29 0.14
C PHE A 76 7.12 -9.73 -1.31
N ALA A 77 6.04 -9.79 -2.09
CA ALA A 77 6.12 -10.14 -3.51
C ALA A 77 6.68 -8.96 -4.33
N MET A 78 7.92 -9.08 -4.79
CA MET A 78 8.64 -8.03 -5.52
C MET A 78 7.85 -7.46 -6.71
N LYS A 79 7.17 -8.34 -7.46
CA LYS A 79 6.32 -7.97 -8.61
C LYS A 79 5.23 -6.94 -8.30
N ALA A 80 4.85 -6.78 -7.03
CA ALA A 80 3.84 -5.80 -6.64
C ALA A 80 4.37 -4.37 -6.80
N ASN A 81 5.63 -4.13 -6.45
CA ASN A 81 6.30 -2.84 -6.63
C ASN A 81 7.83 -3.00 -6.47
N PRO A 82 8.60 -3.03 -7.57
CA PRO A 82 10.05 -3.19 -7.51
C PRO A 82 10.82 -1.89 -7.26
N MET A 83 10.16 -0.80 -6.85
CA MET A 83 10.84 0.45 -6.53
C MET A 83 11.81 0.25 -5.34
N PRO A 84 13.12 0.51 -5.49
CA PRO A 84 14.12 0.19 -4.46
C PRO A 84 13.81 0.76 -3.07
N ALA A 85 13.37 2.03 -2.99
CA ALA A 85 13.05 2.63 -1.70
C ALA A 85 11.81 2.03 -1.00
N VAL A 86 10.89 1.41 -1.75
CA VAL A 86 9.78 0.62 -1.19
C VAL A 86 10.31 -0.74 -0.74
N VAL A 87 11.09 -1.43 -1.58
CA VAL A 87 11.68 -2.73 -1.24
C VAL A 87 12.54 -2.63 0.03
N CYS A 88 13.42 -1.62 0.12
CA CYS A 88 14.22 -1.31 1.30
C CYS A 88 13.36 -1.11 2.55
N HIS A 89 12.24 -0.38 2.43
CA HIS A 89 11.29 -0.21 3.53
C HIS A 89 10.70 -1.53 3.99
N MET A 90 10.26 -2.36 3.04
CA MET A 90 9.60 -3.63 3.32
C MET A 90 10.58 -4.64 3.90
N ALA A 91 11.83 -4.69 3.42
CA ALA A 91 12.87 -5.61 3.88
C ALA A 91 13.13 -5.50 5.40
N GLY A 92 12.97 -4.31 6.00
CA GLY A 92 13.06 -4.13 7.45
C GLY A 92 11.82 -4.55 8.25
N LEU A 93 10.75 -5.03 7.58
CA LEU A 93 9.44 -5.31 8.19
C LEU A 93 8.93 -6.73 7.94
N VAL A 94 9.41 -7.40 6.89
CA VAL A 94 8.97 -8.73 6.46
C VAL A 94 10.09 -9.75 6.61
N ASP A 95 9.75 -11.04 6.55
CA ASP A 95 10.70 -12.13 6.75
C ASP A 95 11.54 -12.45 5.50
N GLY A 96 11.08 -12.00 4.32
CA GLY A 96 11.79 -12.20 3.06
C GLY A 96 11.17 -11.45 1.88
N ILE A 97 11.84 -11.52 0.72
CA ILE A 97 11.34 -10.97 -0.54
C ILE A 97 11.17 -12.13 -1.52
N ASP A 98 9.96 -12.27 -2.08
CA ASP A 98 9.68 -13.23 -3.14
C ASP A 98 10.06 -12.61 -4.50
N VAL A 99 11.02 -13.23 -5.19
CA VAL A 99 11.60 -12.77 -6.46
C VAL A 99 11.45 -13.84 -7.53
N ALA A 100 11.12 -13.41 -8.75
CA ALA A 100 10.86 -14.27 -9.90
C ALA A 100 11.85 -14.02 -11.06
N SER A 101 12.81 -13.11 -10.91
CA SER A 101 13.83 -12.85 -11.93
C SER A 101 15.17 -12.41 -11.33
N ARG A 102 16.23 -12.49 -12.15
CA ARG A 102 17.55 -11.97 -11.78
C ARG A 102 17.54 -10.46 -11.50
N GLY A 103 16.72 -9.70 -12.24
CA GLY A 103 16.59 -8.26 -12.02
C GLY A 103 15.94 -7.95 -10.68
N GLU A 104 14.88 -8.68 -10.34
CA GLU A 104 14.21 -8.59 -9.05
C GLU A 104 15.12 -9.00 -7.88
N LEU A 105 15.88 -10.09 -8.03
CA LEU A 105 16.88 -10.50 -7.05
C LEU A 105 17.94 -9.41 -6.84
N ARG A 106 18.40 -8.76 -7.91
CA ARG A 106 19.36 -7.67 -7.80
C ARG A 106 18.81 -6.51 -6.99
N VAL A 107 17.56 -6.09 -7.25
CA VAL A 107 16.91 -5.04 -6.45
C VAL A 107 16.82 -5.46 -4.98
N ALA A 108 16.43 -6.70 -4.70
CA ALA A 108 16.32 -7.20 -3.32
C ALA A 108 17.66 -7.21 -2.57
N LEU A 109 18.78 -7.46 -3.26
CA LEU A 109 20.12 -7.46 -2.66
C LEU A 109 20.72 -6.05 -2.49
N ASP A 110 20.31 -5.11 -3.34
CA ASP A 110 20.78 -3.71 -3.30
C ASP A 110 19.90 -2.80 -2.40
N SER A 111 18.78 -3.33 -1.91
CA SER A 111 17.81 -2.59 -1.08
C SER A 111 18.06 -2.77 0.42
#